data_AF-A0A520GMK1-F1
#
_entry.id   AF-A0A520GMK1-F1
#
_cell.length_a   1.000
_cell.length_b   1.000
_cell.length_c   1.000
_cell.angle_alpha   90.00
_cell.angle_beta   90.00
_cell.angle_gamma   90.00
#
_symmetry.space_group_name_H-M   'P 1'
#
loop_
_entity.id
_entity.type
_entity.pdbx_description
1 polymer ?
#
loop_
_entity_poly.entity_id
_entity_poly.type
_entity_poly.pdbx_seq_one_letter_code
_entity_poly.pdbx_strand_id
1 'polypeptide(L)'
;MDRTAATRFAAALCLAVAAAGAPAAQLALEGSRLVVTGMLDGSGLPSFAEQVNSGRVRTVAFEDSVGGDAEVAEAYARLIRERKLLTEARGQCQAACAYAFLAGREHRFGRGPGFNALLIPLVRRPSTVELQAGPWRGSEAPPAAVEAVAVSAAAASTAPGPAAEPAAMAAPREAWQPGQGVVFTSTPTLFGRVYNTYWCDGSQGTDYTRCERLPDADPYKLGVLTP
;
A
#
# COMPACT_ATOMS: atom_id res chain seq x y z
N MET A 1 -48.75 -40.38 22.78
CA MET A 1 -47.34 -40.78 22.76
C MET A 1 -46.88 -40.77 21.32
N ASP A 2 -45.85 -39.96 21.07
CA ASP A 2 -44.82 -40.09 20.02
C ASP A 2 -45.09 -39.85 18.51
N ARG A 3 -44.42 -38.77 18.05
CA ARG A 3 -43.47 -38.68 16.93
C ARG A 3 -43.96 -38.25 15.54
N THR A 4 -43.91 -36.93 15.38
CA THR A 4 -43.42 -36.18 14.21
C THR A 4 -42.24 -36.85 13.48
N ALA A 5 -42.35 -36.99 12.16
CA ALA A 5 -41.22 -37.18 11.26
C ALA A 5 -41.33 -36.20 10.09
N ALA A 6 -40.63 -35.06 10.23
CA ALA A 6 -40.48 -34.06 9.20
C ALA A 6 -39.40 -34.51 8.20
N THR A 7 -39.78 -34.57 6.93
CA THR A 7 -38.93 -34.92 5.78
C THR A 7 -37.91 -33.81 5.53
N ARG A 8 -36.63 -34.20 5.46
CA ARG A 8 -35.45 -33.34 5.30
C ARG A 8 -35.38 -32.77 3.88
N PHE A 9 -35.37 -31.43 3.74
CA PHE A 9 -34.85 -30.75 2.56
C PHE A 9 -33.40 -30.33 2.85
N ALA A 10 -32.43 -30.96 2.19
CA ALA A 10 -31.05 -30.53 2.18
C ALA A 10 -30.75 -29.89 0.82
N ALA A 11 -30.83 -28.56 0.75
CA ALA A 11 -30.30 -27.79 -0.36
C ALA A 11 -28.88 -27.36 0.04
N ALA A 12 -27.88 -28.00 -0.57
CA ALA A 12 -26.48 -27.61 -0.45
C ALA A 12 -26.25 -26.33 -1.29
N LEU A 13 -26.23 -25.18 -0.62
CA LEU A 13 -25.86 -23.90 -1.21
C LEU A 13 -24.34 -23.80 -1.25
N CYS A 14 -23.73 -24.14 -2.39
CA CYS A 14 -22.32 -23.84 -2.65
C CYS A 14 -22.14 -22.33 -2.81
N LEU A 15 -21.71 -21.64 -1.75
CA LEU A 15 -21.18 -20.28 -1.86
C LEU A 15 -19.82 -20.35 -2.57
N ALA A 16 -19.79 -19.97 -3.84
CA ALA A 16 -18.55 -19.63 -4.51
C ALA A 16 -18.05 -18.29 -3.95
N VAL A 17 -17.06 -18.35 -3.06
CA VAL A 17 -16.34 -17.14 -2.60
C VAL A 17 -15.44 -16.69 -3.75
N ALA A 18 -15.89 -15.68 -4.50
CA ALA A 18 -15.04 -14.97 -5.44
C ALA A 18 -13.97 -14.21 -4.64
N ALA A 19 -12.70 -14.57 -4.82
CA ALA A 19 -11.58 -13.77 -4.35
C ALA A 19 -11.61 -12.44 -5.13
N ALA A 20 -12.16 -11.40 -4.53
CA ALA A 20 -12.15 -10.06 -5.08
C ALA A 20 -10.72 -9.54 -5.04
N GLY A 21 -10.00 -9.66 -6.16
CA GLY A 21 -8.77 -8.91 -6.38
C GLY A 21 -9.07 -7.42 -6.25
N ALA A 22 -8.12 -6.66 -5.71
CA ALA A 22 -8.28 -5.21 -5.62
C ALA A 22 -8.51 -4.65 -7.04
N PRO A 23 -9.51 -3.78 -7.25
CA PRO A 23 -9.77 -3.19 -8.56
C PRO A 23 -8.56 -2.37 -9.02
N ALA A 24 -8.32 -2.34 -10.33
CA ALA A 24 -7.32 -1.46 -10.95
C ALA A 24 -7.52 0.00 -10.54
N ALA A 25 -6.47 0.80 -10.61
CA ALA A 25 -6.49 2.20 -10.20
C ALA A 25 -7.64 2.99 -10.85
N GLN A 26 -8.52 3.53 -10.02
CA GLN A 26 -9.62 4.41 -10.42
C GLN A 26 -9.26 5.86 -10.09
N LEU A 27 -9.64 6.78 -10.97
CA LEU A 27 -9.33 8.20 -10.85
C LEU A 27 -10.61 9.03 -10.79
N ALA A 28 -10.73 9.86 -9.77
CA ALA A 28 -11.83 10.80 -9.61
C ALA A 28 -11.30 12.20 -9.28
N LEU A 29 -11.75 13.22 -10.02
CA LEU A 29 -11.34 14.60 -9.78
C LEU A 29 -12.37 15.31 -8.88
N GLU A 30 -11.97 15.60 -7.65
CA GLU A 30 -12.74 16.33 -6.64
C GLU A 30 -12.20 17.77 -6.51
N GLY A 31 -12.73 18.68 -7.32
CA GLY A 31 -12.22 20.05 -7.37
C GLY A 31 -10.76 20.09 -7.86
N SER A 32 -9.83 20.42 -6.97
CA SER A 32 -8.38 20.40 -7.25
C SER A 32 -7.66 19.16 -6.71
N ARG A 33 -8.40 18.17 -6.20
CA ARG A 33 -7.86 16.93 -5.67
C ARG A 33 -8.13 15.79 -6.65
N LEU A 34 -7.09 15.10 -7.09
CA LEU A 34 -7.22 13.87 -7.86
C LEU A 34 -7.18 12.69 -6.88
N VAL A 35 -8.32 12.03 -6.70
CA VAL A 35 -8.44 10.82 -5.87
C VAL A 35 -8.02 9.62 -6.71
N VAL A 36 -7.14 8.79 -6.15
CA VAL A 36 -6.60 7.56 -6.73
C VAL A 36 -6.96 6.41 -5.79
N THR A 37 -7.81 5.51 -6.26
CA THR A 37 -8.30 4.37 -5.47
C THR A 37 -7.88 3.05 -6.11
N GLY A 38 -7.62 2.03 -5.31
CA GLY A 38 -7.32 0.68 -5.81
C GLY A 38 -5.84 0.48 -6.15
N MET A 39 -5.57 -0.51 -7.00
CA MET A 39 -4.22 -1.01 -7.27
C MET A 39 -3.47 -0.14 -8.28
N LEU A 40 -2.26 0.31 -7.92
CA LEU A 40 -1.34 0.97 -8.86
C LEU A 40 -0.66 -0.06 -9.78
N ASP A 41 -1.40 -0.63 -10.72
CA ASP A 41 -0.93 -1.65 -11.68
C ASP A 41 -0.40 -1.06 -13.00
N GLY A 42 -0.37 0.27 -13.11
CA GLY A 42 0.10 1.01 -14.28
C GLY A 42 -0.98 1.28 -15.34
N SER A 43 -2.12 0.59 -15.31
CA SER A 43 -3.20 0.79 -16.28
C SER A 43 -3.80 2.20 -16.21
N GLY A 44 -3.87 2.79 -15.02
CA GLY A 44 -4.35 4.15 -14.78
C GLY A 44 -3.34 5.27 -15.10
N LEU A 45 -2.07 4.94 -15.38
CA LEU A 45 -0.99 5.93 -15.49
C LEU A 45 -1.21 6.95 -16.63
N PRO A 46 -1.69 6.59 -17.84
CA PRO A 46 -1.96 7.56 -18.89
C PRO A 46 -3.03 8.59 -18.49
N SER A 47 -4.12 8.11 -17.88
CA SER A 47 -5.21 8.98 -17.40
C SER A 47 -4.74 9.87 -16.25
N PHE A 48 -3.92 9.32 -15.34
CA PHE A 48 -3.30 10.10 -14.27
C PHE A 48 -2.42 11.22 -14.84
N ALA A 49 -1.56 10.90 -15.81
CA ALA A 49 -0.70 11.86 -16.49
C ALA A 49 -1.51 12.99 -17.15
N GLU A 50 -2.59 12.67 -17.86
CA GLU A 50 -3.48 13.67 -18.45
C GLU A 50 -4.05 14.62 -17.39
N GLN A 51 -4.61 14.07 -16.30
CA GLN A 51 -5.23 14.86 -15.24
C GLN A 51 -4.23 15.78 -14.54
N VAL A 52 -3.05 15.28 -14.16
CA VAL A 52 -2.04 16.11 -13.49
C VAL A 52 -1.41 17.13 -14.45
N ASN A 53 -1.34 16.81 -15.75
CA ASN A 53 -0.81 17.72 -16.76
C ASN A 53 -1.78 18.82 -17.17
N SER A 54 -3.07 18.67 -16.89
CA SER A 54 -4.07 19.72 -17.10
C SER A 54 -3.83 20.98 -16.25
N GLY A 55 -3.00 20.90 -15.20
CA GLY A 55 -2.74 21.99 -14.27
C GLY A 55 -3.84 22.25 -13.23
N ARG A 56 -4.95 21.50 -13.29
CA ARG A 56 -6.08 21.61 -12.35
C ARG A 56 -5.82 20.94 -11.01
N VAL A 57 -4.96 19.93 -11.00
CA VAL A 57 -4.64 19.12 -9.81
C VAL A 57 -3.63 19.86 -8.94
N ARG A 58 -3.92 19.97 -7.65
CA ARG A 58 -3.03 20.49 -6.60
C ARG A 58 -2.64 19.41 -5.61
N THR A 59 -3.51 18.42 -5.40
CA THR A 59 -3.32 17.34 -4.46
C THR A 59 -3.67 16.01 -5.12
N VAL A 60 -2.80 15.02 -4.97
CA VAL A 60 -3.10 13.62 -5.27
C VAL A 60 -3.47 12.96 -3.95
N ALA A 61 -4.71 12.48 -3.84
CA ALA A 61 -5.19 11.76 -2.67
C ALA A 61 -5.25 10.27 -2.99
N PHE A 62 -4.39 9.48 -2.37
CA PHE A 62 -4.47 8.03 -2.43
C PHE A 62 -5.46 7.55 -1.39
N GLU A 63 -6.53 6.88 -1.84
CA GLU A 63 -7.62 6.43 -0.98
C GLU A 63 -7.75 4.91 -1.09
N ASP A 64 -7.47 4.21 0.01
CA ASP A 64 -7.46 2.74 0.05
C ASP A 64 -6.73 2.12 -1.15
N SER A 65 -5.53 2.66 -1.41
CA SER A 65 -4.70 2.31 -2.55
C SER A 65 -3.53 1.43 -2.13
N VAL A 66 -3.29 0.41 -2.94
CA VAL A 66 -2.33 -0.66 -2.66
C VAL A 66 -1.50 -0.99 -3.89
N GLY A 67 -0.49 -1.82 -3.69
CA GLY A 67 0.04 -2.73 -4.71
C GLY A 67 1.21 -2.18 -5.50
N GLY A 68 1.28 -2.64 -6.75
CA GLY A 68 2.15 -2.19 -7.85
C GLY A 68 3.58 -2.68 -7.82
N ASP A 69 4.21 -2.67 -9.00
CA ASP A 69 5.65 -2.81 -9.19
C ASP A 69 6.37 -1.47 -8.89
N ALA A 70 7.66 -1.56 -8.62
CA ALA A 70 8.53 -0.42 -8.34
C ALA A 70 8.51 0.64 -9.45
N GLU A 71 8.52 0.18 -10.70
CA GLU A 71 8.55 1.00 -11.89
C GLU A 71 7.26 1.80 -12.05
N VAL A 72 6.12 1.19 -11.70
CA VAL A 72 4.83 1.88 -11.71
C VAL A 72 4.83 2.95 -10.64
N ALA A 73 5.25 2.62 -9.42
CA ALA A 73 5.35 3.57 -8.31
C ALA A 73 6.18 4.80 -8.71
N GLU A 74 7.34 4.57 -9.31
CA GLU A 74 8.26 5.62 -9.75
C GLU A 74 7.68 6.47 -10.90
N ALA A 75 6.90 5.87 -11.80
CA ALA A 75 6.24 6.62 -12.87
C ALA A 75 5.20 7.63 -12.32
N TYR A 76 4.39 7.22 -11.33
CA TYR A 76 3.49 8.13 -10.61
C TYR A 76 4.29 9.18 -9.84
N ALA A 77 5.31 8.74 -9.10
CA ALA A 77 6.15 9.59 -8.26
C ALA A 77 6.84 10.70 -9.07
N ARG A 78 7.38 10.37 -10.25
CA ARG A 78 8.00 11.33 -11.16
C ARG A 78 7.03 12.45 -11.56
N LEU A 79 5.83 12.09 -12.00
CA LEU A 79 4.82 13.07 -12.40
C LEU A 79 4.40 13.97 -11.22
N ILE A 80 4.29 13.40 -10.01
CA ILE A 80 3.99 14.15 -8.78
C ILE A 80 5.10 15.17 -8.47
N ARG A 81 6.38 14.75 -8.55
CA ARG A 81 7.54 15.63 -8.33
C ARG A 81 7.64 16.74 -9.38
N GLU A 82 7.54 16.39 -10.67
CA GLU A 82 7.61 17.34 -11.79
C GLU A 82 6.54 18.44 -11.67
N ARG A 83 5.34 18.06 -11.22
CA ARG A 83 4.22 18.97 -11.01
C ARG A 83 4.19 19.62 -9.62
N LYS A 84 5.13 19.27 -8.73
CA LYS A 84 5.23 19.78 -7.35
C LYS A 84 3.90 19.64 -6.59
N LEU A 85 3.22 18.50 -6.79
CA LEU A 85 1.92 18.25 -6.19
C LEU A 85 2.05 17.95 -4.70
N LEU A 86 0.95 18.18 -3.99
CA LEU A 86 0.76 17.71 -2.62
C LEU A 86 0.26 16.28 -2.66
N THR A 87 0.58 15.47 -1.66
CA THR A 87 0.03 14.11 -1.52
C THR A 87 -0.75 13.96 -0.22
N GLU A 88 -1.81 13.18 -0.28
CA GLU A 88 -2.69 12.88 0.84
C GLU A 88 -2.96 11.37 0.86
N ALA A 89 -2.81 10.71 2.01
CA ALA A 89 -3.18 9.31 2.17
C ALA A 89 -4.44 9.19 3.04
N ARG A 90 -5.48 8.55 2.51
CA ARG A 90 -6.78 8.30 3.15
C ARG A 90 -7.00 6.80 3.28
N GLY A 91 -7.34 6.34 4.48
CA GLY A 91 -7.46 4.91 4.72
C GLY A 91 -6.10 4.24 4.55
N GLN A 92 -6.00 3.26 3.67
CA GLN A 92 -4.77 2.49 3.45
C GLN A 92 -3.95 3.00 2.26
N CYS A 93 -2.65 3.18 2.45
CA CYS A 93 -1.70 3.44 1.37
C CYS A 93 -0.48 2.51 1.52
N GLN A 94 -0.39 1.48 0.70
CA GLN A 94 0.58 0.39 0.87
C GLN A 94 1.45 0.18 -0.39
N ALA A 95 2.71 -0.21 -0.20
CA ALA A 95 3.64 -0.56 -1.27
C ALA A 95 3.84 0.59 -2.29
N ALA A 96 3.59 0.40 -3.59
CA ALA A 96 3.75 1.44 -4.61
C ALA A 96 3.01 2.73 -4.26
N CYS A 97 1.83 2.63 -3.62
CA CYS A 97 1.11 3.80 -3.13
C CYS A 97 1.98 4.64 -2.20
N ALA A 98 2.66 3.98 -1.25
CA ALA A 98 3.45 4.68 -0.25
C ALA A 98 4.66 5.40 -0.87
N TYR A 99 5.29 4.81 -1.88
CA TYR A 99 6.36 5.46 -2.64
C TYR A 99 5.86 6.65 -3.46
N ALA A 100 4.73 6.50 -4.16
CA ALA A 100 4.12 7.59 -4.91
C ALA A 100 3.66 8.74 -3.97
N PHE A 101 3.14 8.40 -2.78
CA PHE A 101 2.78 9.35 -1.74
C PHE A 101 3.98 10.19 -1.28
N LEU A 102 5.14 9.58 -1.03
CA LEU A 102 6.34 10.30 -0.59
C LEU A 102 6.94 11.24 -1.64
N ALA A 103 6.47 11.15 -2.89
CA ALA A 103 6.92 12.01 -3.98
C ALA A 103 6.33 13.43 -3.92
N GLY A 104 5.30 13.65 -3.09
CA GLY A 104 4.69 14.96 -2.90
C GLY A 104 5.67 15.98 -2.32
N ARG A 105 5.54 17.26 -2.70
CA ARG A 105 6.34 18.33 -2.06
C ARG A 105 6.00 18.52 -0.58
N GLU A 106 4.77 18.16 -0.24
CA GLU A 106 4.23 18.04 1.11
C GLU A 106 3.32 16.81 1.10
N HIS A 107 3.36 16.04 2.17
CA HIS A 107 2.68 14.78 2.31
C HIS A 107 1.95 14.75 3.66
N ARG A 108 0.65 14.45 3.63
CA ARG A 108 -0.22 14.48 4.81
C ARG A 108 -1.12 13.26 4.88
N PHE A 109 -1.57 12.89 6.09
CA PHE A 109 -2.73 12.02 6.21
C PHE A 109 -4.04 12.78 5.99
N GLY A 110 -5.03 12.09 5.46
CA GLY A 110 -6.38 12.58 5.24
C GLY A 110 -7.01 13.09 6.53
N ARG A 111 -7.75 14.19 6.43
CA ARG A 111 -8.52 14.78 7.53
C ARG A 111 -9.90 14.13 7.56
N GLY A 112 -10.27 13.53 8.69
CA GLY A 112 -11.58 12.89 8.85
C GLY A 112 -11.61 11.92 10.03
N PRO A 113 -12.76 11.28 10.30
CA PRO A 113 -12.90 10.31 11.39
C PRO A 113 -12.25 8.96 11.08
N GLY A 114 -11.68 8.78 9.89
CA GLY A 114 -11.04 7.53 9.48
C GLY A 114 -9.65 7.34 10.10
N PHE A 115 -9.27 6.09 10.27
CA PHE A 115 -7.89 5.65 10.47
C PHE A 115 -7.12 5.78 9.15
N ASN A 116 -5.88 6.24 9.20
CA ASN A 116 -4.99 6.25 8.03
C ASN A 116 -3.73 5.43 8.32
N ALA A 117 -3.25 4.70 7.33
CA ALA A 117 -1.98 3.99 7.40
C ALA A 117 -1.19 4.15 6.10
N LEU A 118 0.12 4.31 6.26
CA LEU A 118 1.12 4.28 5.19
C LEU A 118 2.07 3.11 5.49
N LEU A 119 2.00 2.04 4.69
CA LEU A 119 2.91 0.91 4.81
C LEU A 119 3.99 0.99 3.75
N ILE A 120 5.23 1.10 4.21
CA ILE A 120 6.41 1.08 3.36
C ILE A 120 7.08 -0.29 3.48
N PRO A 121 7.12 -1.06 2.38
CA PRO A 121 7.83 -2.33 2.29
C PRO A 121 9.27 -2.23 2.76
N LEU A 122 9.67 -3.09 3.69
CA LEU A 122 11.05 -3.30 4.08
C LEU A 122 11.27 -4.77 4.40
N VAL A 123 12.41 -5.30 3.96
CA VAL A 123 12.77 -6.72 4.10
C VAL A 123 13.24 -7.09 5.50
N ARG A 124 13.69 -6.09 6.27
CA ARG A 124 14.16 -6.26 7.65
C ARG A 124 13.80 -5.05 8.49
N ARG A 125 13.78 -5.27 9.80
CA ARG A 125 13.58 -4.21 10.76
C ARG A 125 14.68 -3.14 10.62
N PRO A 126 14.32 -1.86 10.46
CA PRO A 126 15.30 -0.79 10.48
C PRO A 126 15.71 -0.48 11.92
N SER A 127 16.98 -0.13 12.10
CA SER A 127 17.48 0.51 13.32
C SER A 127 16.95 1.94 13.44
N THR A 128 17.04 2.53 14.64
CA THR A 128 16.65 3.93 14.86
C THR A 128 17.43 4.90 13.97
N VAL A 129 18.73 4.63 13.76
CA VAL A 129 19.58 5.44 12.88
C VAL A 129 19.10 5.36 11.43
N GLU A 130 18.76 4.17 10.95
CA GLU A 130 18.23 3.96 9.59
C GLU A 130 16.86 4.59 9.40
N LEU A 131 16.00 4.59 10.43
CA LEU A 131 14.71 5.30 10.37
C LEU A 131 14.93 6.81 10.22
N GLN A 132 15.84 7.39 11.01
CA GLN A 132 16.11 8.83 11.04
C GLN A 132 16.83 9.33 9.79
N ALA A 133 17.76 8.53 9.27
CA ALA A 133 18.45 8.74 8.00
C ALA A 133 17.61 8.31 6.79
N GLY A 134 16.43 7.75 7.04
CA GLY A 134 15.62 7.09 6.04
C GLY A 134 15.18 8.03 4.91
N PRO A 135 14.94 7.46 3.72
CA PRO A 135 14.77 8.22 2.48
C PRO A 135 13.38 8.83 2.30
N TRP A 136 12.62 8.92 3.38
CA TRP A 136 11.29 9.52 3.41
C TRP A 136 11.36 11.04 3.24
N ARG A 137 12.51 11.65 3.55
CA ARG A 137 12.79 13.07 3.38
C ARG A 137 13.16 13.37 1.92
N GLY A 138 12.17 13.54 1.04
CA GLY A 138 12.25 14.34 -0.19
C GLY A 138 13.43 14.16 -1.18
N SER A 139 13.05 14.00 -2.46
CA SER A 139 13.80 14.03 -3.74
C SER A 139 14.50 12.76 -4.24
N GLU A 140 15.03 11.87 -3.40
CA GLU A 140 15.63 10.62 -3.88
C GLU A 140 15.27 9.45 -2.93
N ALA A 141 14.11 8.83 -3.14
CA ALA A 141 13.84 7.52 -2.57
C ALA A 141 14.78 6.50 -3.24
N PRO A 142 15.66 5.79 -2.51
CA PRO A 142 16.65 4.92 -3.10
C PRO A 142 16.00 3.64 -3.66
N PRO A 143 16.58 3.10 -4.74
CA PRO A 143 16.12 1.89 -5.43
C PRO A 143 15.98 0.65 -4.53
N ALA A 144 16.70 0.57 -3.40
CA ALA A 144 16.68 -0.60 -2.51
C ALA A 144 15.37 -0.80 -1.72
N ALA A 145 14.60 0.27 -1.47
CA ALA A 145 13.25 0.12 -0.91
C ALA A 145 12.26 -0.37 -1.99
N VAL A 146 12.53 -0.02 -3.24
CA VAL A 146 11.72 -0.32 -4.41
C VAL A 146 12.01 -1.73 -4.96
N GLU A 147 13.23 -2.26 -4.82
CA GLU A 147 13.56 -3.67 -5.14
C GLU A 147 12.74 -4.68 -4.34
N ALA A 148 12.27 -4.33 -3.13
CA ALA A 148 11.39 -5.17 -2.32
C ALA A 148 9.97 -5.32 -2.90
N VAL A 149 9.58 -4.48 -3.86
CA VAL A 149 8.22 -4.37 -4.40
C VAL A 149 7.97 -5.29 -5.60
N ALA A 150 9.03 -5.78 -6.27
CA ALA A 150 8.95 -6.49 -7.55
C ALA A 150 8.38 -7.93 -7.50
N VAL A 151 7.68 -8.35 -6.43
CA VAL A 151 7.14 -9.71 -6.35
C VAL A 151 5.74 -9.72 -5.75
N SER A 152 4.71 -9.62 -6.59
CA SER A 152 3.66 -10.65 -6.72
C SER A 152 2.56 -10.20 -7.69
N ALA A 153 2.81 -10.38 -8.98
CA ALA A 153 1.78 -10.45 -10.02
C ALA A 153 1.92 -11.75 -10.81
N ALA A 154 2.03 -12.88 -10.11
CA ALA A 154 2.00 -14.20 -10.73
C ALA A 154 1.44 -15.26 -9.77
N ALA A 155 0.17 -15.11 -9.43
CA ALA A 155 -0.62 -16.21 -8.85
C ALA A 155 -1.87 -16.42 -9.71
N ALA A 156 -1.68 -16.86 -10.96
CA ALA A 156 -2.71 -17.56 -11.74
C ALA A 156 -2.10 -18.21 -12.99
N SER A 157 -1.70 -19.48 -12.89
CA SER A 157 -2.00 -20.52 -13.90
C SER A 157 -1.24 -21.81 -13.57
N THR A 158 -1.94 -22.77 -12.97
CA THR A 158 -1.56 -24.17 -12.92
C THR A 158 -2.16 -24.91 -14.11
N ALA A 159 -1.33 -25.57 -14.91
CA ALA A 159 -1.68 -26.77 -15.66
C ALA A 159 -0.46 -27.71 -15.74
N PRO A 160 -0.61 -29.05 -15.63
CA PRO A 160 0.52 -29.98 -15.47
C PRO A 160 0.90 -30.71 -16.77
N GLY A 161 2.21 -30.95 -16.99
CA GLY A 161 2.76 -31.85 -18.00
C GLY A 161 4.27 -32.06 -17.80
N PRO A 162 4.85 -33.25 -18.11
CA PRO A 162 5.88 -33.84 -17.25
C PRO A 162 7.33 -33.73 -17.75
N ALA A 163 8.24 -33.88 -16.77
CA ALA A 163 9.63 -34.35 -16.85
C ALA A 163 10.67 -33.49 -17.59
N ALA A 164 11.39 -32.67 -16.80
CA ALA A 164 12.84 -32.50 -16.88
C ALA A 164 13.34 -31.94 -15.54
N GLU A 165 14.23 -32.65 -14.84
CA GLU A 165 15.07 -32.03 -13.82
C GLU A 165 16.13 -31.18 -14.53
N PRO A 166 16.31 -29.93 -14.09
CA PRO A 166 17.66 -29.42 -14.00
C PRO A 166 17.94 -28.83 -12.61
N ALA A 167 19.14 -29.19 -12.13
CA ALA A 167 20.03 -28.47 -11.24
C ALA A 167 19.40 -27.40 -10.32
N ALA A 168 19.58 -27.63 -9.01
CA ALA A 168 19.39 -26.63 -7.97
C ALA A 168 20.25 -25.37 -8.21
N MET A 169 19.75 -24.47 -9.05
CA MET A 169 20.06 -23.05 -8.95
C MET A 169 19.16 -22.50 -7.86
N ALA A 170 19.74 -22.22 -6.69
CA ALA A 170 19.08 -21.46 -5.65
C ALA A 170 18.61 -20.14 -6.28
N ALA A 171 17.30 -19.99 -6.44
CA ALA A 171 16.70 -18.75 -6.90
C ALA A 171 16.99 -17.65 -5.87
N PRO A 172 17.40 -16.44 -6.26
CA PRO A 172 17.24 -15.29 -5.37
C PRO A 172 15.76 -14.92 -5.43
N ARG A 173 14.93 -15.70 -4.75
CA ARG A 173 13.48 -15.48 -4.63
C ARG A 173 13.12 -15.47 -3.16
N GLU A 174 13.35 -14.34 -2.53
CA GLU A 174 12.75 -14.00 -1.24
C GLU A 174 13.24 -12.61 -0.87
N ALA A 175 12.34 -11.75 -0.41
CA ALA A 175 12.68 -10.95 0.77
C ALA A 175 11.49 -10.16 1.36
N TRP A 176 10.42 -9.92 0.59
CA TRP A 176 9.30 -9.11 1.07
C TRP A 176 7.97 -9.86 1.08
N GLN A 177 7.28 -9.81 2.22
CA GLN A 177 5.95 -10.37 2.42
C GLN A 177 4.88 -9.26 2.43
N PRO A 178 3.66 -9.51 1.91
CA PRO A 178 2.55 -8.60 2.09
C PRO A 178 2.34 -8.24 3.56
N GLY A 179 2.21 -6.95 3.86
CA GLY A 179 2.05 -6.48 5.25
C GLY A 179 3.34 -6.38 6.05
N GLN A 180 4.50 -6.78 5.50
CA GLN A 180 5.81 -6.59 6.12
C GLN A 180 6.35 -5.18 5.83
N GLY A 181 6.91 -4.52 6.83
CA GLY A 181 7.58 -3.24 6.66
C GLY A 181 7.35 -2.28 7.81
N VAL A 182 7.58 -0.99 7.54
CA VAL A 182 7.31 0.08 8.50
C VAL A 182 5.95 0.69 8.17
N VAL A 183 5.10 0.80 9.19
CA VAL A 183 3.76 1.35 9.07
C VAL A 183 3.67 2.63 9.88
N PHE A 184 3.33 3.72 9.23
CA PHE A 184 2.97 4.99 9.87
C PHE A 184 1.46 5.08 9.93
N THR A 185 0.93 5.37 11.11
CA THR A 185 -0.52 5.39 11.34
C THR A 185 -0.96 6.73 11.89
N SER A 186 -2.22 7.05 11.66
CA SER A 186 -2.89 8.18 12.28
C SER A 186 -4.27 7.76 12.75
N THR A 187 -4.43 7.70 14.07
CA THR A 187 -5.67 7.26 14.71
C THR A 187 -6.40 8.47 15.32
N PRO A 188 -7.69 8.68 14.98
CA PRO A 188 -8.48 9.75 15.59
C PRO A 188 -8.78 9.45 17.06
N THR A 189 -8.78 10.48 17.89
CA THR A 189 -9.10 10.47 19.32
C THR A 189 -9.98 11.68 19.65
N LEU A 190 -10.53 11.73 20.88
CA LEU A 190 -11.29 12.90 21.34
C LEU A 190 -10.46 14.19 21.43
N PHE A 191 -9.12 14.09 21.47
CA PHE A 191 -8.21 15.23 21.63
C PHE A 191 -7.38 15.51 20.38
N GLY A 192 -7.81 15.01 19.22
CA GLY A 192 -7.09 15.15 17.95
C GLY A 192 -6.63 13.80 17.43
N ARG A 193 -5.41 13.71 16.89
CA ARG A 193 -4.90 12.48 16.29
C ARG A 193 -3.64 12.03 16.97
N VAL A 194 -3.54 10.73 17.21
CA VAL A 194 -2.31 10.09 17.67
C VAL A 194 -1.63 9.46 16.46
N TYR A 195 -0.34 9.73 16.35
CA TYR A 195 0.51 9.17 15.31
C TYR A 195 1.42 8.13 15.93
N ASN A 196 1.46 6.95 15.32
CA ASN A 196 2.32 5.86 15.75
C ASN A 196 3.03 5.26 14.55
N THR A 197 4.22 4.73 14.81
CA THR A 197 5.00 4.01 13.83
C THR A 197 5.28 2.61 14.34
N TYR A 198 5.11 1.64 13.45
CA TYR A 198 5.23 0.23 13.77
C TYR A 198 6.17 -0.48 12.79
N TRP A 199 6.80 -1.54 13.26
CA TRP A 199 7.43 -2.56 12.46
C TRP A 199 6.51 -3.78 12.40
N CYS A 200 6.11 -4.16 11.19
CA CYS A 200 5.36 -5.38 10.91
C CYS A 200 6.29 -6.38 10.23
N ASP A 201 6.34 -7.61 10.73
CA ASP A 201 7.12 -8.69 10.11
C ASP A 201 6.30 -9.46 9.04
N GLY A 202 5.04 -9.09 8.84
CA GLY A 202 4.11 -9.71 7.89
C GLY A 202 3.20 -10.78 8.51
N SER A 203 3.51 -11.28 9.71
CA SER A 203 2.69 -12.30 10.38
C SER A 203 1.34 -11.76 10.90
N GLN A 204 1.19 -10.44 10.96
CA GLN A 204 0.00 -9.77 11.50
C GLN A 204 -1.10 -9.54 10.45
N GLY A 205 -0.80 -9.72 9.16
CA GLY A 205 -1.71 -9.36 8.08
C GLY A 205 -1.98 -7.85 8.05
N THR A 206 -3.25 -7.45 8.00
CA THR A 206 -3.67 -6.05 7.95
C THR A 206 -3.95 -5.42 9.32
N ASP A 207 -3.79 -6.17 10.40
CA ASP A 207 -4.00 -5.66 11.77
C ASP A 207 -2.70 -5.07 12.33
N TYR A 208 -2.48 -3.79 12.04
CA TYR A 208 -1.27 -3.08 12.48
C TYR A 208 -1.17 -2.89 13.99
N THR A 209 -2.26 -3.08 14.73
CA THR A 209 -2.22 -2.98 16.20
C THR A 209 -1.40 -4.10 16.83
N ARG A 210 -1.18 -5.19 16.09
CA ARG A 210 -0.36 -6.34 16.50
C ARG A 210 1.11 -6.20 16.12
N CYS A 211 1.47 -5.15 15.38
CA CYS A 211 2.85 -4.89 14.98
C CYS A 211 3.66 -4.29 16.15
N GLU A 212 4.97 -4.42 16.10
CA GLU A 212 5.86 -3.88 17.12
C GLU A 212 5.92 -2.35 17.01
N ARG A 213 5.61 -1.63 18.10
CA ARG A 213 5.72 -0.17 18.11
C ARG A 213 7.19 0.25 18.11
N LEU A 214 7.57 1.11 17.18
CA LEU A 214 8.91 1.72 17.11
C LEU A 214 8.94 3.00 17.95
N PRO A 215 9.70 3.04 19.06
CA PRO A 215 9.85 4.26 19.85
C PRO A 215 10.65 5.31 19.06
N ASP A 216 10.42 6.59 19.38
CA ASP A 216 11.12 7.75 18.78
C ASP A 216 10.99 7.88 17.26
N ALA A 217 10.02 7.18 16.66
CA ALA A 217 9.75 7.17 15.23
C ALA A 217 8.53 8.03 14.87
N ASP A 218 8.46 9.27 15.34
CA ASP A 218 7.36 10.18 14.99
C ASP A 218 7.37 10.51 13.47
N PRO A 219 6.26 10.34 12.74
CA PRO A 219 6.24 10.51 11.28
C PRO A 219 6.58 11.93 10.80
N TYR A 220 6.30 12.98 11.60
CA TYR A 220 6.72 14.33 11.26
C TYR A 220 8.23 14.51 11.47
N LYS A 221 8.76 13.99 12.58
CA LYS A 221 10.22 14.01 12.83
C LYS A 221 10.99 13.26 11.75
N LEU A 222 10.46 12.15 11.27
CA LEU A 222 11.05 11.32 10.22
C LEU A 222 10.87 11.90 8.81
N GLY A 223 10.07 12.96 8.65
CA GLY A 223 9.79 13.56 7.34
C GLY A 223 8.92 12.68 6.46
N VAL A 224 8.12 11.79 7.04
CA VAL A 224 7.07 11.02 6.35
C VAL A 224 5.78 11.83 6.24
N LEU A 225 5.56 12.75 7.18
CA LEU A 225 4.52 13.76 7.11
C LEU A 225 5.16 15.15 7.17
N THR A 226 4.65 16.08 6.39
CA THR A 226 5.02 17.49 6.49
C THR A 226 3.98 18.26 7.30
N PRO A 227 4.39 19.32 8.04
CA PRO A 227 3.48 20.22 8.74
C PRO A 227 2.39 20.84 7.83
#